data_AF-A0A9E1B722-F1
#
_entry.id   AF-A0A9E1B722-F1
#
_cell.length_a   1.000
_cell.length_b   1.000
_cell.length_c   1.000
_cell.angle_alpha   90.00
_cell.angle_beta   90.00
_cell.angle_gamma   90.00
#
_symmetry.space_group_name_H-M   'P 1'
#
loop_
_entity.id
_entity.type
_entity.pdbx_description
1 polymer ?
#
loop_
_entity_poly.entity_id
_entity_poly.type
_entity_poly.pdbx_seq_one_letter_code
_entity_poly.pdbx_strand_id
1 'polypeptide(L)'
;HIISEFDYLNVVDCISANGASVGDVYFFDFLNVPNFISWDGSAHEIEMLQTLHLMELAGDRPTTKILGIVPSRIESSNFSLSDEVIKASNILEKTLLDHLKELDFKCEKVANFTLNDTLDDYAKKGLK
;
A
#
# COMPACT_ATOMS: atom_id res chain seq x y z
N HIS A 1 1.19 -1.83 -20.60
CA HIS A 1 -0.16 -1.35 -20.95
C HIS A 1 -1.24 -1.72 -19.94
N ILE A 2 -1.05 -2.71 -19.05
CA ILE A 2 -2.12 -3.10 -18.11
C ILE A 2 -2.57 -1.93 -17.20
N ILE A 3 -1.66 -1.10 -16.68
CA ILE A 3 -2.02 -0.02 -15.73
C ILE A 3 -2.74 1.15 -16.43
N SER A 4 -2.31 1.53 -17.64
CA SER A 4 -2.86 2.67 -18.41
C SER A 4 -4.30 2.45 -18.91
N GLU A 5 -4.81 1.22 -18.82
CA GLU A 5 -6.18 0.87 -19.25
C GLU A 5 -7.24 1.17 -18.18
N PHE A 6 -6.83 1.52 -16.95
CA PHE A 6 -7.74 1.81 -15.85
C PHE A 6 -7.95 3.31 -15.67
N ASP A 7 -9.16 3.69 -15.21
CA ASP A 7 -9.45 5.09 -14.88
C ASP A 7 -8.87 5.51 -13.51
N TYR A 8 -8.73 4.53 -12.59
CA TYR A 8 -8.34 4.75 -11.20
C TYR A 8 -7.38 3.67 -10.70
N LEU A 9 -6.37 4.10 -9.95
CA LEU A 9 -5.36 3.24 -9.32
C LEU A 9 -5.22 3.55 -7.84
N ASN A 10 -5.41 2.56 -6.97
CA ASN A 10 -5.06 2.63 -5.56
C ASN A 10 -3.81 1.77 -5.33
N VAL A 11 -2.69 2.40 -4.99
CA VAL A 11 -1.44 1.73 -4.63
C VAL A 11 -1.42 1.54 -3.12
N VAL A 12 -1.14 0.32 -2.67
CA VAL A 12 -0.91 0.02 -1.25
C VAL A 12 0.55 -0.39 -1.09
N ASP A 13 1.32 0.37 -0.30
CA ASP A 13 2.75 0.11 -0.13
C ASP A 13 3.25 0.53 1.26
N CYS A 14 4.45 0.08 1.63
CA CYS A 14 5.17 0.60 2.78
C CYS A 14 5.78 1.96 2.46
N ILE A 15 5.78 2.86 3.43
CA ILE A 15 6.36 4.21 3.30
C ILE A 15 7.10 4.61 4.57
N SER A 16 7.95 5.63 4.45
CA SER A 16 8.50 6.35 5.60
C SER A 16 7.87 7.72 5.73
N ALA A 17 7.75 8.19 6.97
CA ALA A 17 7.23 9.52 7.25
C ALA A 17 7.97 10.14 8.44
N ASN A 18 8.42 11.38 8.27
CA ASN A 18 9.17 12.10 9.30
C ASN A 18 8.29 12.32 10.54
N GLY A 19 8.72 11.77 11.67
CA GLY A 19 7.99 11.85 12.95
C GLY A 19 6.83 10.87 13.08
N ALA A 20 6.68 9.93 12.14
CA ALA A 20 5.65 8.89 12.22
C ALA A 20 6.07 7.72 13.12
N SER A 21 5.08 7.04 13.67
CA SER A 21 5.21 5.82 14.43
C SER A 21 4.96 4.60 13.55
N VAL A 22 5.53 3.45 13.93
CA VAL A 22 5.23 2.18 13.28
C VAL A 22 3.72 1.92 13.33
N GLY A 23 3.15 1.55 12.18
CA GLY A 23 1.70 1.33 12.02
C GLY A 23 0.90 2.59 11.69
N ASP A 24 1.52 3.77 11.59
CA ASP A 24 0.82 4.95 11.05
C ASP A 24 0.43 4.71 9.59
N VAL A 25 -0.79 5.13 9.26
CA VAL A 25 -1.40 4.95 7.92
C VAL A 25 -1.65 6.31 7.30
N TYR A 26 -1.25 6.48 6.05
CA TYR A 26 -1.42 7.70 5.27
C TYR A 26 -2.15 7.40 3.97
N PHE A 27 -3.11 8.25 3.61
CA PHE A 27 -3.84 8.14 2.34
C PHE A 27 -3.83 9.47 1.62
N PHE A 28 -3.19 9.52 0.46
CA PHE A 28 -2.95 10.78 -0.26
C PHE A 28 -2.93 10.61 -1.79
N ASP A 29 -3.01 11.74 -2.48
CA ASP A 29 -2.92 11.78 -3.94
C ASP A 29 -1.46 11.70 -4.39
N PHE A 30 -1.19 10.89 -5.43
CA PHE A 30 0.15 10.81 -6.01
C PHE A 30 0.69 12.16 -6.48
N LEU A 31 -0.19 13.06 -6.97
CA LEU A 31 0.23 14.40 -7.38
C LEU A 31 0.47 15.35 -6.21
N ASN A 32 -0.03 15.03 -5.02
CA ASN A 32 0.04 15.88 -3.83
C ASN A 32 0.65 15.11 -2.65
N VAL A 33 1.84 14.53 -2.86
CA VAL A 33 2.58 13.83 -1.80
C VAL A 33 2.96 14.83 -0.70
N PRO A 34 2.58 14.60 0.56
CA PRO A 34 2.99 15.47 1.66
C PRO A 34 4.51 15.51 1.84
N ASN A 35 5.07 16.69 2.14
CA ASN A 35 6.53 16.88 2.28
C ASN A 35 7.19 16.08 3.41
N PHE A 36 6.39 15.54 4.35
CA PHE A 36 6.90 14.70 5.43
C PHE A 36 6.96 13.22 5.03
N ILE A 37 6.42 12.82 3.89
CA ILE A 37 6.50 11.46 3.35
C ILE A 37 7.83 11.30 2.62
N SER A 38 8.51 10.20 2.88
CA SER A 38 9.75 9.80 2.21
C SER A 38 9.61 8.36 1.74
N TRP A 39 10.13 8.10 0.56
CA TRP A 39 10.27 6.75 0.03
C TRP A 39 11.60 6.22 0.52
N ASP A 40 11.62 5.06 1.18
CA ASP A 40 12.85 4.49 1.74
C ASP A 40 13.79 3.98 0.64
N GLY A 41 13.37 4.08 -0.62
CA GLY A 41 14.24 3.94 -1.79
C GLY A 41 14.47 2.49 -2.15
N SER A 42 13.52 1.61 -1.83
CA SER A 42 13.55 0.25 -2.37
C SER A 42 13.48 0.33 -3.89
N ALA A 43 14.18 -0.56 -4.59
CA ALA A 43 14.19 -0.57 -6.06
C ALA A 43 12.76 -0.65 -6.64
N HIS A 44 11.90 -1.42 -5.98
CA HIS A 44 10.48 -1.55 -6.27
C HIS A 44 9.73 -0.22 -6.17
N GLU A 45 9.92 0.55 -5.09
CA GLU A 45 9.31 1.88 -4.94
C GLU A 45 9.78 2.84 -6.03
N ILE A 46 11.09 2.88 -6.30
CA ILE A 46 11.67 3.79 -7.31
C ILE A 46 11.12 3.46 -8.71
N GLU A 47 11.09 2.19 -9.09
CA GLU A 47 10.56 1.74 -10.38
C GLU A 47 9.08 2.10 -10.55
N MET A 48 8.28 1.92 -9.50
CA MET A 48 6.87 2.31 -9.50
C MET A 48 6.71 3.82 -9.69
N LEU A 49 7.43 4.63 -8.91
CA LEU A 49 7.36 6.10 -9.01
C LEU A 49 7.80 6.61 -10.40
N GLN A 50 8.88 6.05 -10.94
CA GLN A 50 9.35 6.37 -12.28
C GLN A 50 8.33 5.99 -13.34
N THR A 51 7.69 4.82 -13.21
CA THR A 51 6.64 4.38 -14.14
C THR A 51 5.46 5.33 -14.11
N LEU A 52 4.96 5.69 -12.92
CA LEU A 52 3.86 6.64 -12.78
C LEU A 52 4.26 8.02 -13.33
N HIS A 53 5.49 8.47 -13.14
CA HIS A 53 5.96 9.73 -13.70
C HIS A 53 6.02 9.70 -15.24
N LEU A 54 6.48 8.60 -15.83
CA LEU A 54 6.48 8.44 -17.29
C LEU A 54 5.06 8.42 -17.86
N MET A 55 4.11 7.78 -17.19
CA MET A 55 2.70 7.78 -17.57
C MET A 55 2.08 9.19 -17.48
N GLU A 56 2.47 9.98 -16.47
CA GLU A 56 2.06 11.38 -16.37
C GLU A 56 2.56 12.19 -17.58
N LEU A 57 3.82 12.01 -17.96
CA LEU A 57 4.39 12.68 -19.14
C LEU A 57 3.73 12.23 -20.45
N ALA A 58 3.30 10.96 -20.51
CA ALA A 58 2.56 10.41 -21.65
C ALA A 58 1.08 10.84 -21.68
N GLY A 59 0.56 11.39 -20.56
CA GLY A 59 -0.84 11.79 -20.42
C GLY A 59 -1.81 10.62 -20.26
N ASP A 60 -1.32 9.44 -19.88
CA ASP A 60 -2.10 8.20 -19.76
C ASP A 60 -2.11 7.61 -18.33
N ARG A 61 -1.76 8.43 -17.33
CA ARG A 61 -1.80 8.00 -15.93
C ARG A 61 -3.23 7.98 -15.37
N PRO A 62 -3.69 6.84 -14.80
CA PRO A 62 -4.94 6.79 -14.06
C PRO A 62 -4.94 7.75 -12.87
N THR A 63 -6.13 8.15 -12.40
CA THR A 63 -6.22 8.86 -11.11
C THR A 63 -5.62 7.98 -10.02
N THR A 64 -4.52 8.42 -9.40
CA THR A 64 -3.70 7.57 -8.54
C THR A 64 -3.73 8.05 -7.09
N LYS A 65 -4.13 7.17 -6.18
CA LYS A 65 -3.98 7.36 -4.72
C LYS A 65 -2.96 6.37 -4.17
N ILE A 66 -2.25 6.80 -3.14
CA ILE A 66 -1.34 5.96 -2.37
C ILE A 66 -1.92 5.80 -0.97
N LEU A 67 -2.05 4.54 -0.54
CA LEU A 67 -2.37 4.12 0.81
C LEU A 67 -1.10 3.50 1.42
N GLY A 68 -0.39 4.32 2.19
CA GLY A 68 0.89 3.96 2.78
C GLY A 68 0.77 3.53 4.24
N ILE A 69 1.58 2.55 4.64
CA ILE A 69 1.78 2.17 6.05
C ILE A 69 3.25 2.29 6.44
N VAL A 70 3.53 2.79 7.65
CA VAL A 70 4.89 2.82 8.20
C VAL A 70 5.23 1.45 8.78
N PRO A 71 6.16 0.69 8.19
CA PRO A 71 6.49 -0.66 8.67
C PRO A 71 7.40 -0.61 9.90
N SER A 72 7.47 -1.72 10.63
CA SER A 72 8.58 -1.96 11.55
C SER A 72 9.82 -2.38 10.77
N ARG A 73 11.00 -1.91 11.18
CA ARG A 73 12.27 -2.42 10.63
C ARG A 73 12.59 -3.77 11.26
N ILE A 74 12.73 -4.80 10.44
CA ILE A 74 13.05 -6.16 10.87
C ILE A 74 14.44 -6.51 10.33
N GLU A 75 15.38 -6.87 11.21
CA GLU A 75 16.76 -7.21 10.81
C GLU A 75 16.96 -8.70 10.51
N SER A 76 16.00 -9.55 10.86
CA SER A 76 16.11 -11.00 10.73
C SER A 76 15.28 -11.55 9.56
N SER A 77 15.74 -12.65 8.97
CA SER A 77 15.12 -13.37 7.84
C SER A 77 13.77 -14.03 8.17
N ASN A 78 13.11 -13.63 9.25
CA ASN A 78 11.86 -14.21 9.70
C ASN A 78 10.68 -13.47 9.05
N PHE A 79 9.79 -14.22 8.41
CA PHE A 79 8.52 -13.73 7.87
C PHE A 79 7.53 -13.46 9.01
N SER A 80 7.71 -12.36 9.74
CA SER A 80 6.81 -11.92 10.81
C SER A 80 6.42 -10.46 10.61
N LEU A 81 5.20 -10.09 10.99
CA LEU A 81 4.76 -8.70 11.08
C LEU A 81 4.71 -8.28 12.56
N SER A 82 4.98 -7.01 12.85
CA SER A 82 4.79 -6.50 14.21
C SER A 82 3.32 -6.28 14.54
N ASP A 83 2.98 -6.32 15.83
CA ASP A 83 1.60 -6.15 16.31
C ASP A 83 0.99 -4.81 15.87
N GLU A 84 1.81 -3.76 15.75
CA GLU A 84 1.39 -2.44 15.26
C GLU A 84 0.93 -2.52 13.81
N VAL A 85 1.69 -3.20 12.95
CA VAL A 85 1.34 -3.39 11.52
C VAL A 85 0.09 -4.25 11.38
N ILE A 86 -0.04 -5.31 12.20
CA ILE A 86 -1.23 -6.15 12.21
C ILE A 86 -2.47 -5.32 12.61
N LYS A 87 -2.36 -4.46 13.63
CA LYS A 87 -3.47 -3.59 14.03
C LYS A 87 -3.80 -2.56 12.95
N ALA A 88 -2.78 -1.94 12.37
CA ALA A 88 -2.89 -0.94 11.31
C ALA A 88 -3.52 -1.50 10.03
N SER A 89 -3.40 -2.80 9.77
CA SER A 89 -4.08 -3.45 8.64
C SER A 89 -5.60 -3.27 8.64
N ASN A 90 -6.23 -3.23 9.81
CA ASN A 90 -7.67 -2.96 9.91
C ASN A 90 -7.98 -1.51 9.52
N ILE A 91 -7.06 -0.58 9.80
CA ILE A 91 -7.18 0.82 9.40
C ILE A 91 -7.00 0.91 7.88
N LEU A 92 -5.98 0.25 7.31
CA LEU A 92 -5.76 0.16 5.87
C LEU A 92 -7.01 -0.38 5.13
N GLU A 93 -7.52 -1.53 5.55
CA GLU A 93 -8.71 -2.15 4.95
C GLU A 93 -9.90 -1.20 5.02
N LYS A 94 -10.16 -0.63 6.20
CA LYS A 94 -11.27 0.31 6.38
C LYS A 94 -11.12 1.56 5.50
N THR A 95 -9.96 2.19 5.48
CA THR A 95 -9.68 3.38 4.67
C THR A 95 -9.90 3.09 3.19
N LEU A 96 -9.42 1.94 2.69
CA LEU A 96 -9.62 1.55 1.30
C LEU A 96 -11.09 1.28 0.99
N LEU A 97 -11.80 0.56 1.86
CA LEU A 97 -13.22 0.26 1.65
C LEU A 97 -14.09 1.52 1.70
N ASP A 98 -13.79 2.45 2.61
CA ASP A 98 -14.50 3.71 2.71
C ASP A 98 -14.24 4.58 1.47
N HIS A 99 -13.00 4.64 0.98
CA HIS A 99 -12.67 5.30 -0.30
C HIS A 99 -13.38 4.67 -1.51
N LEU A 100 -13.43 3.34 -1.59
CA LEU A 100 -14.16 2.66 -2.66
C LEU A 100 -15.66 2.98 -2.63
N LYS A 101 -16.27 3.14 -1.44
CA LYS A 101 -17.67 3.58 -1.34
C LYS A 101 -17.85 5.02 -1.79
N GLU A 102 -16.90 5.91 -1.53
CA GLU A 102 -16.92 7.30 -2.06
C GLU A 102 -16.87 7.32 -3.59
N LEU A 103 -16.29 6.29 -4.21
CA LEU A 103 -16.29 6.05 -5.65
C LEU A 103 -17.53 5.26 -6.15
N ASP A 104 -18.59 5.17 -5.33
CA ASP A 104 -19.84 4.45 -5.60
C ASP A 104 -19.71 2.92 -5.78
N PHE A 105 -18.59 2.31 -5.36
CA PHE A 105 -18.46 0.85 -5.36
C PHE A 105 -19.19 0.21 -4.17
N LYS A 106 -19.83 -0.92 -4.45
CA LYS A 106 -20.41 -1.80 -3.42
C LYS A 106 -19.39 -2.86 -3.04
N CYS A 107 -19.02 -2.89 -1.77
CA CYS A 107 -18.11 -3.89 -1.22
C CYS A 107 -18.89 -4.88 -0.35
N GLU A 108 -18.68 -6.18 -0.57
CA GLU A 108 -19.24 -7.26 0.24
C GLU A 108 -18.11 -8.10 0.82
N LYS A 109 -18.15 -8.35 2.13
CA LYS A 109 -17.18 -9.21 2.80
C LYS A 109 -17.58 -10.68 2.63
N VAL A 110 -16.85 -11.39 1.76
CA VAL A 110 -17.13 -12.79 1.41
C VAL A 110 -16.36 -13.81 2.26
N ALA A 111 -15.32 -13.36 2.98
CA ALA A 111 -14.52 -14.21 3.86
C ALA A 111 -13.87 -13.38 4.98
N ASN A 112 -13.38 -14.04 6.01
CA ASN A 112 -12.70 -13.39 7.14
C ASN A 112 -11.33 -14.05 7.37
N PHE A 113 -10.30 -13.50 6.72
CA PHE A 113 -8.92 -13.90 6.88
C PHE A 113 -8.16 -12.79 7.62
N THR A 114 -7.27 -13.18 8.51
CA THR A 114 -6.32 -12.26 9.14
C THR A 114 -5.02 -12.22 8.34
N LEU A 115 -4.21 -11.18 8.56
CA LEU A 115 -2.86 -11.14 8.00
C LEU A 115 -2.02 -12.35 8.41
N ASN A 116 -2.18 -12.83 9.65
CA ASN A 116 -1.47 -14.00 10.14
C ASN A 116 -1.86 -15.28 9.39
N ASP A 117 -3.16 -15.45 9.07
CA ASP A 117 -3.61 -16.58 8.24
C ASP A 117 -2.93 -16.59 6.86
N THR A 118 -2.68 -15.38 6.33
CA THR A 118 -2.04 -15.20 5.03
C THR A 118 -0.53 -15.39 5.10
N LEU A 119 0.13 -14.90 6.17
CA LEU A 119 1.57 -15.11 6.42
C LEU A 119 1.90 -16.60 6.52
N ASP A 120 1.11 -17.37 7.26
CA ASP A 120 1.31 -18.80 7.42
C ASP A 120 1.22 -19.55 6.08
N ASP A 121 0.31 -19.16 5.19
CA ASP A 121 0.19 -19.74 3.85
C ASP A 121 1.37 -19.35 2.95
N TYR A 122 1.81 -18.09 3.01
CA TYR A 122 2.99 -17.62 2.28
C TYR A 122 4.28 -18.31 2.75
N ALA A 123 4.49 -18.45 4.05
CA ALA A 123 5.64 -19.16 4.61
C ALA A 123 5.67 -20.63 4.15
N LYS A 124 4.51 -21.29 4.09
CA LYS A 124 4.38 -22.66 3.56
C LYS A 124 4.69 -22.75 2.07
N LYS A 125 4.34 -21.73 1.29
CA LYS A 125 4.57 -21.68 -0.16
C LYS A 125 6.01 -21.30 -0.52
N GLY A 126 6.66 -20.43 0.26
CA GLY A 126 8.06 -20.02 0.09
C GLY A 126 9.10 -21.06 0.52
N LEU A 127 8.66 -22.15 1.16
CA LEU A 127 9.48 -23.33 1.48
C LEU A 127 9.49 -24.41 0.38
N LYS A 128 9.06 -24.07 -0.85
CA LYS A 128 9.19 -24.93 -2.04
C LYS A 128 10.29 -24.47 -2.97
#